data_AF-A0A453I9Z8-F1
#
_entry.id   AF-A0A453I9Z8-F1
#
_cell.length_a   1.000
_cell.length_b   1.000
_cell.length_c   1.000
_cell.angle_alpha   90.00
_cell.angle_beta   90.00
_cell.angle_gamma   90.00
#
_symmetry.space_group_name_H-M   'P 1'
#
loop_
_entity.id
_entity.type
_entity.pdbx_description
1 polymer ?
#
loop_
_entity_poly.entity_id
_entity_poly.type
_entity_poly.pdbx_seq_one_letter_code
_entity_poly.pdbx_strand_id
1 'polypeptide(L)'
;MYLYRDMLHMLARNKKVDETRQVWADLKSEGVLFDQHTYGDIVRVFCDAGLIDLAMEFYEDMRSSPEPPLSLPFRVILKGLIPYPELREKIKQDFLELFPDMIVYDPPDSLSDIDDEFRF
;
A
#
# COMPACT_ATOMS: atom_id res chain seq x y z
N MET A 1 -8.30 -16.59 -4.47
CA MET A 1 -7.61 -15.30 -4.23
C MET A 1 -6.35 -15.45 -3.37
N TYR A 2 -6.38 -16.16 -2.23
CA TYR A 2 -5.23 -16.30 -1.33
C TYR A 2 -3.94 -16.81 -2.00
N LEU A 3 -4.01 -17.77 -2.92
CA LEU A 3 -2.82 -18.31 -3.61
C LEU A 3 -2.04 -17.24 -4.40
N TYR A 4 -2.74 -16.37 -5.13
CA TYR A 4 -2.09 -15.31 -5.91
C TYR A 4 -1.49 -14.22 -5.03
N ARG A 5 -2.19 -13.85 -3.96
CA ARG A 5 -1.65 -12.97 -2.92
C ARG A 5 -0.36 -13.55 -2.32
N ASP A 6 -0.40 -14.81 -1.90
CA ASP A 6 0.74 -15.47 -1.27
C ASP A 6 1.92 -15.62 -2.26
N MET A 7 1.63 -15.87 -3.55
CA MET A 7 2.62 -15.90 -4.61
C MET A 7 3.27 -14.52 -4.82
N LEU A 8 2.48 -13.45 -4.95
CA LEU A 8 2.99 -12.08 -5.06
C LEU A 8 3.82 -11.69 -3.83
N HIS A 9 3.39 -12.07 -2.63
CA HIS A 9 4.15 -11.84 -1.39
C HIS A 9 5.51 -12.56 -1.42
N MET A 10 5.54 -13.81 -1.87
CA MET A 10 6.78 -14.59 -2.00
C MET A 10 7.71 -13.99 -3.04
N LEU A 11 7.20 -13.55 -4.18
CA LEU A 11 8.01 -12.92 -5.23
C LEU A 11 8.59 -11.59 -4.76
N ALA A 12 7.79 -10.77 -4.07
CA ALA A 12 8.22 -9.50 -3.48
C ALA A 12 9.39 -9.69 -2.50
N ARG A 13 9.25 -10.64 -1.55
CA ARG A 13 10.29 -10.96 -0.57
C ARG A 13 11.60 -11.43 -1.20
N ASN A 14 11.52 -12.11 -2.34
CA ASN A 14 12.68 -12.59 -3.09
C ASN A 14 13.15 -11.60 -4.18
N LYS A 15 12.57 -10.38 -4.23
CA LYS A 15 12.88 -9.33 -5.21
C LYS A 15 12.79 -9.81 -6.68
N LYS A 16 11.84 -10.70 -6.95
CA LYS A 16 11.57 -11.29 -8.27
C LYS A 16 10.64 -10.39 -9.08
N VAL A 17 11.18 -9.23 -9.48
CA VAL A 17 10.40 -8.13 -10.11
C VAL A 17 9.78 -8.54 -11.44
N ASP A 18 10.54 -9.20 -12.31
CA ASP A 18 10.05 -9.58 -13.63
C ASP A 18 8.97 -10.67 -13.53
N GLU A 19 9.19 -11.66 -12.66
CA GLU A 19 8.19 -12.70 -12.38
C GLU A 19 6.93 -12.11 -11.73
N THR A 20 7.09 -11.10 -10.87
CA THR A 20 5.95 -10.36 -10.27
C THR A 20 5.13 -9.68 -11.35
N ARG A 21 5.77 -8.98 -12.31
CA ARG A 21 5.08 -8.30 -13.42
C ARG A 21 4.35 -9.28 -14.33
N GLN A 22 4.96 -10.43 -14.62
CA GLN A 22 4.31 -11.47 -15.42
C GLN A 22 3.05 -11.99 -14.71
N VAL A 23 3.16 -12.37 -13.44
CA VAL A 23 2.01 -12.81 -12.63
C VAL A 23 0.92 -11.74 -12.61
N TRP A 24 1.30 -10.47 -12.46
CA TRP A 24 0.34 -9.38 -12.43
C TRP A 24 -0.38 -9.18 -13.77
N ALA A 25 0.35 -9.27 -14.88
CA ALA A 25 -0.23 -9.21 -16.22
C ALA A 25 -1.20 -10.38 -16.47
N ASP A 26 -0.84 -11.58 -16.05
CA ASP A 26 -1.69 -12.78 -16.19
C ASP A 26 -2.99 -12.59 -15.41
N LEU A 27 -2.90 -12.15 -14.15
CA LEU A 27 -4.07 -11.86 -13.30
C LEU A 27 -5.01 -10.83 -13.91
N LYS A 28 -4.47 -9.75 -14.48
CA LYS A 28 -5.24 -8.74 -15.20
C LYS A 28 -5.94 -9.33 -16.43
N SER A 29 -5.23 -10.17 -17.20
CA SER A 29 -5.78 -10.81 -18.40
C SER A 29 -6.91 -11.80 -18.09
N GLU A 30 -6.85 -12.46 -16.93
CA GLU A 30 -7.87 -13.37 -16.41
C GLU A 30 -9.05 -12.63 -15.76
N GLY A 31 -8.97 -11.29 -15.62
CA GLY A 31 -10.02 -10.49 -14.99
C GLY A 31 -10.13 -10.71 -13.48
N VAL A 32 -9.05 -11.14 -12.82
CA VAL A 32 -9.04 -11.33 -11.36
C VAL A 32 -9.11 -9.97 -10.67
N LEU A 33 -10.12 -9.78 -9.84
CA LEU A 33 -10.32 -8.58 -9.03
C LEU A 33 -9.91 -8.85 -7.59
N PHE A 34 -9.01 -8.04 -7.05
CA PHE A 34 -8.68 -8.04 -5.64
C PHE A 34 -9.58 -7.08 -4.86
N ASP A 35 -9.91 -7.45 -3.63
CA ASP A 35 -10.52 -6.53 -2.69
C ASP A 35 -9.50 -5.48 -2.22
N GLN A 36 -10.02 -4.38 -1.68
CA GLN A 36 -9.21 -3.25 -1.22
C GLN A 36 -8.19 -3.65 -0.12
N HIS A 37 -8.52 -4.63 0.73
CA HIS A 37 -7.59 -5.13 1.76
C HIS A 37 -6.40 -5.86 1.16
N THR A 38 -6.63 -6.69 0.14
CA THR A 38 -5.60 -7.45 -0.56
C THR A 38 -4.64 -6.51 -1.28
N TYR A 39 -5.14 -5.45 -1.91
CA TYR A 39 -4.28 -4.40 -2.47
C TYR A 39 -3.43 -3.73 -1.38
N GLY A 40 -4.04 -3.31 -0.27
CA GLY A 40 -3.32 -2.68 0.84
C GLY A 40 -2.18 -3.55 1.38
N ASP A 41 -2.43 -4.86 1.54
CA ASP A 41 -1.42 -5.83 1.96
C ASP A 41 -0.28 -5.97 0.94
N ILE A 42 -0.61 -6.13 -0.36
CA ILE A 42 0.39 -6.30 -1.43
C ILE A 42 1.26 -5.06 -1.58
N VAL A 43 0.65 -3.87 -1.63
CA VAL A 43 1.39 -2.59 -1.72
C VAL A 43 2.33 -2.47 -0.53
N ARG A 44 1.86 -2.79 0.68
CA ARG A 44 2.71 -2.76 1.88
C ARG A 44 3.88 -3.73 1.80
N VAL A 45 3.65 -4.95 1.33
CA VAL A 45 4.73 -5.94 1.16
C VAL A 45 5.78 -5.46 0.16
N PHE A 46 5.38 -4.79 -0.93
CA PHE A 46 6.32 -4.18 -1.86
C PHE A 46 7.08 -3.00 -1.24
N CYS A 47 6.40 -2.15 -0.45
CA CYS A 47 7.07 -1.10 0.32
C CYS A 47 8.15 -1.67 1.24
N ASP A 48 7.80 -2.68 2.04
CA ASP A 48 8.71 -3.33 2.99
C ASP A 48 9.89 -4.05 2.27
N ALA A 49 9.70 -4.49 1.02
CA ALA A 49 10.74 -5.08 0.19
C ALA A 49 11.64 -4.04 -0.53
N GLY A 50 11.31 -2.74 -0.44
CA GLY A 50 11.98 -1.65 -1.15
C GLY A 50 11.65 -1.59 -2.65
N LEU A 51 10.57 -2.25 -3.08
CA LEU A 51 10.11 -2.31 -4.47
C LEU A 51 9.05 -1.23 -4.74
N ILE A 52 9.43 0.03 -4.57
CA ILE A 52 8.48 1.15 -4.53
C ILE A 52 7.76 1.40 -5.84
N ASP A 53 8.46 1.25 -6.96
CA ASP A 53 7.83 1.42 -8.28
C ASP A 53 6.66 0.43 -8.45
N LEU A 54 6.87 -0.85 -8.09
CA LEU A 54 5.81 -1.86 -8.09
C LEU A 54 4.71 -1.55 -7.06
N ALA A 55 5.09 -1.08 -5.87
CA ALA A 55 4.11 -0.70 -4.86
C ALA A 55 3.15 0.39 -5.39
N MET A 56 3.69 1.38 -6.11
CA MET A 56 2.89 2.46 -6.68
C MET A 56 2.09 2.03 -7.90
N GLU A 57 2.62 1.13 -8.74
CA GLU A 57 1.84 0.49 -9.82
C GLU A 57 0.57 -0.20 -9.25
N PHE A 58 0.72 -1.00 -8.19
CA PHE A 58 -0.41 -1.68 -7.54
C PHE A 58 -1.35 -0.72 -6.79
N TYR A 59 -0.84 0.39 -6.25
CA TYR A 59 -1.67 1.41 -5.62
C TYR A 59 -2.59 2.11 -6.62
N GLU A 60 -2.09 2.46 -7.81
CA GLU A 60 -2.91 3.08 -8.85
C GLU A 60 -3.96 2.09 -9.40
N ASP A 61 -3.62 0.80 -9.47
CA ASP A 61 -4.59 -0.26 -9.78
C ASP A 61 -5.67 -0.40 -8.69
N MET A 62 -5.31 -0.29 -7.41
CA MET A 62 -6.27 -0.26 -6.28
C MET A 62 -7.24 0.92 -6.40
N ARG A 63 -6.72 2.11 -6.74
CA ARG A 63 -7.54 3.32 -6.94
C ARG A 63 -8.48 3.21 -8.14
N SER A 64 -8.06 2.49 -9.17
CA SER A 64 -8.84 2.27 -10.40
C SER A 64 -9.81 1.08 -10.29
N SER A 65 -9.77 0.35 -9.16
CA SER A 65 -10.65 -0.78 -8.89
C SER A 65 -12.13 -0.35 -8.84
N PRO A 66 -13.06 -1.18 -9.35
CA PRO A 66 -14.49 -0.94 -9.18
C PRO A 66 -14.97 -1.10 -7.73
N GLU A 67 -14.16 -1.72 -6.86
CA GLU A 67 -14.49 -1.89 -5.44
C GLU A 67 -14.45 -0.55 -4.70
N PRO A 68 -15.47 -0.20 -3.89
CA PRO A 68 -15.50 1.05 -3.15
C PRO A 68 -14.23 1.23 -2.29
N PRO A 69 -13.62 2.43 -2.27
CA PRO A 69 -12.41 2.66 -1.50
C PRO A 69 -12.67 2.44 0.00
N LEU A 70 -11.70 1.81 0.67
CA LEU A 70 -11.73 1.59 2.11
C LEU A 70 -10.62 2.37 2.80
N SER A 71 -10.87 2.89 4.00
CA SER A 71 -9.89 3.70 4.72
C SER A 71 -8.70 2.90 5.26
N LEU A 72 -8.90 1.63 5.63
CA LEU A 72 -7.87 0.81 6.27
C LEU A 72 -6.68 0.49 5.36
N PRO A 73 -6.85 0.09 4.08
CA PRO A 73 -5.75 -0.11 3.14
C PRO A 73 -4.81 1.10 3.02
N PHE A 74 -5.36 2.32 2.94
CA PHE A 74 -4.56 3.54 2.90
C PHE A 74 -3.69 3.69 4.14
N ARG A 75 -4.22 3.42 5.34
CA ARG A 75 -3.43 3.46 6.59
C ARG A 75 -2.27 2.48 6.58
N VAL A 76 -2.50 1.28 6.03
CA VAL A 76 -1.46 0.24 5.90
C VAL A 76 -0.37 0.69 4.92
N ILE A 77 -0.75 1.28 3.79
CA ILE A 77 0.17 1.82 2.78
C ILE A 77 0.97 3.01 3.34
N LEU A 78 0.31 3.97 3.99
CA LEU A 78 0.95 5.14 4.61
C LEU A 78 2.00 4.75 5.66
N LYS A 79 1.79 3.64 6.38
CA LYS A 79 2.79 3.07 7.29
C LYS A 79 4.00 2.48 6.54
N GLY A 80 3.77 1.83 5.40
CA GLY A 80 4.85 1.33 4.55
C GLY A 80 5.66 2.45 3.89
N LEU A 81 5.06 3.63 3.72
CA LEU A 81 5.67 4.79 3.07
C LEU A 81 6.38 5.75 4.02
N ILE A 82 6.57 5.41 5.31
CA ILE A 82 7.37 6.23 6.24
C ILE A 82 8.75 6.60 5.66
N PRO A 83 9.49 5.70 4.98
CA PRO A 83 10.78 6.05 4.36
C PRO A 83 10.67 6.93 3.09
N TYR A 84 9.46 7.21 2.61
CA TYR A 84 9.18 7.86 1.31
C TYR A 84 8.21 9.05 1.50
N PRO A 85 8.67 10.16 2.12
CA PRO A 85 7.79 11.24 2.59
C PRO A 85 6.98 11.90 1.47
N GLU A 86 7.57 12.07 0.29
CA GLU A 86 6.88 12.67 -0.87
C GLU A 86 5.69 11.81 -1.33
N LEU A 87 5.88 10.48 -1.40
CA LEU A 87 4.81 9.54 -1.75
C LEU A 87 3.77 9.45 -0.63
N ARG A 88 4.23 9.44 0.63
CA ARG A 88 3.36 9.43 1.81
C ARG A 88 2.42 10.63 1.78
N GLU A 89 2.92 11.82 1.49
CA GLU A 89 2.13 13.04 1.41
C GLU A 89 1.12 13.01 0.25
N LYS A 90 1.53 12.53 -0.94
CA LYS A 90 0.59 12.31 -2.06
C LYS A 90 -0.57 11.40 -1.64
N ILE A 91 -0.28 10.25 -1.02
CA ILE A 91 -1.32 9.30 -0.61
C ILE A 91 -2.18 9.84 0.55
N LYS A 92 -1.65 10.71 1.41
CA LYS A 92 -2.45 11.42 2.41
C LYS A 92 -3.47 12.34 1.73
N GLN A 93 -3.06 13.09 0.72
CA GLN A 93 -3.97 13.97 -0.05
C GLN A 93 -5.05 13.15 -0.75
N ASP A 94 -4.64 12.07 -1.43
CA ASP A 94 -5.54 11.11 -2.06
C ASP A 94 -6.59 10.54 -1.09
N PHE A 95 -6.17 10.21 0.14
CA PHE A 95 -7.09 9.74 1.17
C PHE A 95 -8.09 10.82 1.58
N LEU A 96 -7.65 12.06 1.79
CA LEU A 96 -8.52 13.16 2.23
C LEU A 96 -9.53 13.55 1.15
N GLU A 97 -9.18 13.41 -0.13
CA GLU A 97 -10.13 13.57 -1.25
C GLU A 97 -11.25 12.52 -1.20
N LEU A 98 -10.92 11.28 -0.84
CA LEU A 98 -11.89 10.18 -0.76
C LEU A 98 -12.67 10.15 0.55
N PHE A 99 -12.07 10.62 1.64
CA PHE A 99 -12.61 10.58 3.00
C PHE A 99 -12.47 11.93 3.71
N PRO A 100 -13.18 12.98 3.25
CA PRO A 100 -12.99 14.36 3.71
C PRO A 100 -13.29 14.56 5.20
N ASP A 101 -14.18 13.73 5.77
CA ASP A 101 -14.56 13.80 7.19
C ASP A 101 -13.67 12.92 8.09
N MET A 102 -12.68 12.21 7.53
CA MET A 102 -11.76 11.36 8.30
C MET A 102 -10.44 12.06 8.57
N ILE A 103 -10.05 12.11 9.84
CA ILE A 103 -8.69 12.44 10.23
C ILE A 103 -7.80 11.23 9.91
N VAL A 104 -6.83 11.42 9.01
CA VAL A 104 -5.76 10.43 8.79
C VAL A 104 -5.00 10.30 10.10
N TYR A 105 -4.99 9.10 10.69
CA TYR A 105 -4.07 8.83 11.78
C TYR A 105 -2.65 8.93 11.24
N ASP A 106 -1.93 9.97 11.66
CA ASP A 106 -0.52 10.20 11.37
C ASP A 106 0.27 9.66 12.57
N PRO A 107 0.63 8.36 12.58
CA PRO A 107 1.49 7.86 13.64
C PRO A 107 2.80 8.65 13.61
N PRO A 108 3.37 8.99 14.78
CA PRO A 108 4.65 9.67 14.84
C PRO A 108 5.68 8.94 13.97
N ASP A 109 6.40 9.70 13.15
CA ASP A 109 7.35 9.18 12.16
C ASP A 109 8.55 8.47 12.86
N SER A 110 8.70 8.61 14.17
CA SER A 110 9.74 7.98 14.98
C SER A 110 9.34 7.77 16.47
N LEU A 111 10.00 6.83 17.16
CA LEU A 111 9.90 6.71 18.63
C LEU A 111 10.37 7.99 19.37
N SER A 112 11.18 8.84 18.73
CA SER A 112 11.63 10.12 19.30
C SER A 112 10.52 11.14 19.49
N ASP A 113 9.44 11.07 18.70
CA ASP A 113 8.32 12.02 18.82
C ASP A 113 7.38 11.65 19.98
N ILE A 114 7.49 10.43 20.50
CA ILE A 114 6.73 9.96 21.68
C ILE A 114 7.35 10.55 22.95
N ASP A 115 8.68 10.68 23.03
CA ASP A 115 9.36 11.18 24.24
C ASP A 115 9.11 12.68 24.51
N ASP A 116 8.79 13.47 23.49
CA ASP A 116 8.48 14.90 23.64
C ASP A 116 7.01 15.15 24.05
N GLU A 117 6.11 14.19 23.84
CA GLU A 117 4.68 14.32 24.20
C GLU A 117 4.41 14.01 25.69
N PHE A 118 5.37 13.39 26.40
CA PHE A 118 5.25 13.01 27.82
C PHE A 118 6.20 13.75 28.77
N ARG A 119 6.91 14.79 28.31
CA ARG A 119 7.66 15.68 29.19
C ARG A 119 6.73 16.73 29.82
N PHE A 120 6.20 16.40 30.99
CA PHE A 120 5.67 17.37 31.96
C PHE A 120 6.75 17.82 32.95
#